data_AF-A0A7R9KM35-F1
#
_entry.id   AF-A0A7R9KM35-F1
#
_cell.length_a   1.000
_cell.length_b   1.000
_cell.length_c   1.000
_cell.angle_alpha   90.00
_cell.angle_beta   90.00
_cell.angle_gamma   90.00
#
_symmetry.space_group_name_H-M   'P 1'
#
loop_
_entity.id
_entity.type
_entity.pdbx_description
1 polymer ?
#
loop_
_entity_poly.entity_id
_entity_poly.type
_entity_poly.pdbx_seq_one_letter_code
_entity_poly.pdbx_strand_id
1 'polypeptide(L)'
;MVLDVGMDPPIPTILQVPGEVSFYMQSGLMKDTIKVDTSELTLKSLKESACNFIDKQYPDHGLNRLTERLMLFKHDYNSQNMLLPVNAASDVTDGALIEIIVSGNNPSDSVQIRPHYLGVHSYKAPTFCDFCGEMLFGLVRQGLKCEGCGLNYHKRCAYKIPNNCTHGRRRRSSTYLVPNSPTNESAIHRTTSSGPTLTDEMRIARKAMT
;
A
#
# COMPACT_ATOMS: atom_id res chain seq x y z
N MET A 1 88.17 -7.86 6.62
CA MET A 1 86.95 -7.67 5.82
C MET A 1 86.02 -8.81 6.18
N VAL A 2 85.11 -8.58 7.13
CA VAL A 2 84.09 -9.54 7.57
C VAL A 2 82.75 -9.03 7.05
N LEU A 3 82.01 -9.95 6.46
CA LEU A 3 80.72 -9.77 5.80
C LEU A 3 79.63 -9.56 6.85
N ASP A 4 78.82 -8.52 6.68
CA ASP A 4 77.51 -8.44 7.34
C ASP A 4 76.46 -8.28 6.24
N VAL A 5 75.84 -9.42 5.89
CA VAL A 5 74.71 -9.49 4.96
C VAL A 5 73.46 -9.40 5.83
N GLY A 6 72.95 -8.19 6.02
CA GLY A 6 71.68 -7.98 6.71
C GLY A 6 70.54 -8.63 5.93
N MET A 7 70.01 -9.74 6.44
CA MET A 7 68.71 -10.27 6.04
C MET A 7 67.64 -9.52 6.83
N ASP A 8 66.86 -8.67 6.15
CA ASP A 8 65.62 -8.16 6.70
C ASP A 8 64.64 -9.33 6.95
N PRO A 9 63.93 -9.37 8.10
CA PRO A 9 62.93 -10.40 8.34
C PRO A 9 61.73 -10.19 7.39
N PRO A 10 61.12 -11.28 6.87
CA PRO A 10 59.96 -11.15 6.00
C PRO A 10 58.80 -10.55 6.79
N ILE A 11 58.27 -9.43 6.28
CA ILE A 11 56.99 -8.87 6.72
C ILE A 11 55.94 -9.98 6.54
N PRO A 12 55.14 -10.35 7.57
CA PRO A 12 54.05 -11.28 7.37
C PRO A 12 53.02 -10.59 6.47
N THR A 13 52.97 -10.98 5.20
CA THR A 13 51.82 -10.71 4.35
C THR A 13 50.66 -11.50 4.96
N ILE A 14 49.89 -10.85 5.83
CA ILE A 14 48.56 -11.34 6.19
C ILE A 14 47.78 -11.33 4.88
N LEU A 15 47.70 -12.49 4.23
CA LEU A 15 46.72 -12.74 3.20
C LEU A 15 45.37 -12.63 3.91
N GLN A 16 44.80 -11.44 3.88
CA GLN A 16 43.41 -11.21 4.24
C GLN A 16 42.59 -11.92 3.19
N VAL A 17 42.36 -13.23 3.41
CA VAL A 17 41.43 -14.00 2.60
C VAL A 17 40.09 -13.29 2.76
N PRO A 18 39.49 -12.78 1.67
CA PRO A 18 38.16 -12.20 1.75
C PRO A 18 37.23 -13.27 2.30
N GLY A 19 36.60 -12.99 3.45
CA GLY A 19 35.70 -13.94 4.06
C GLY A 19 34.46 -14.05 3.18
N GLU A 20 34.32 -15.13 2.42
CA GLU A 20 33.05 -15.45 1.77
C GLU A 20 32.08 -15.99 2.83
N VAL A 21 30.83 -15.55 2.79
CA VAL A 21 29.76 -16.14 3.61
C VAL A 21 28.77 -16.85 2.69
N SER A 22 28.44 -18.09 3.04
CA SER A 22 27.46 -18.90 2.34
C SER A 22 26.24 -19.13 3.23
N PHE A 23 25.07 -18.68 2.81
CA PHE A 23 23.83 -18.85 3.56
C PHE A 23 22.68 -19.27 2.64
N TYR A 24 21.52 -19.59 3.21
CA TYR A 24 20.34 -19.98 2.46
C TYR A 24 19.26 -18.91 2.54
N MET A 25 18.65 -18.62 1.39
CA MET A 25 17.40 -17.87 1.31
C MET A 25 16.25 -18.83 1.02
N GLN A 26 15.12 -18.64 1.71
CA GLN A 26 13.93 -19.45 1.55
C GLN A 26 12.68 -18.57 1.43
N SER A 27 11.74 -18.97 0.57
CA SER A 27 10.38 -18.44 0.60
C SER A 27 9.40 -19.57 0.28
N GLY A 28 8.55 -19.90 1.24
CA GLY A 28 7.66 -21.06 1.13
C GLY A 28 8.47 -22.36 1.05
N LEU A 29 8.32 -23.10 -0.05
CA LEU A 29 9.05 -24.36 -0.30
C LEU A 29 10.32 -24.16 -1.13
N MET A 30 10.53 -22.96 -1.68
CA MET A 30 11.70 -22.66 -2.51
C MET A 30 12.86 -22.24 -1.61
N LYS A 31 14.05 -22.78 -1.89
CA LYS A 31 15.27 -22.51 -1.14
C LYS A 31 16.48 -22.50 -2.07
N ASP A 32 17.25 -21.41 -2.04
CA ASP A 32 18.48 -21.25 -2.80
C ASP A 32 19.65 -20.89 -1.88
N THR A 33 20.86 -21.29 -2.27
CA THR A 33 22.09 -20.89 -1.59
C THR A 33 22.60 -19.57 -2.17
N ILE A 34 22.93 -18.64 -1.30
CA ILE A 34 23.54 -17.35 -1.62
C ILE A 34 24.98 -17.35 -1.11
N LYS A 35 25.90 -16.90 -1.97
CA LYS A 35 27.32 -16.76 -1.69
C LYS A 35 27.73 -15.33 -1.98
N VAL A 36 28.33 -14.67 -1.01
CA VAL A 36 28.70 -13.26 -1.12
C VAL A 36 29.94 -12.99 -0.27
N ASP A 37 30.74 -12.03 -0.70
CA ASP A 37 31.84 -11.53 0.10
C ASP A 37 31.31 -10.79 1.34
N THR A 38 31.91 -11.02 2.50
CA THR A 38 31.49 -10.37 3.75
C THR A 38 31.60 -8.84 3.67
N SER A 39 32.51 -8.30 2.84
CA SER A 39 32.64 -6.85 2.63
C SER A 39 31.50 -6.24 1.81
N GLU A 40 30.85 -7.03 0.96
CA GLU A 40 29.71 -6.62 0.15
C GLU A 40 28.37 -6.82 0.90
N LEU A 41 28.39 -7.64 1.94
CA LEU A 41 27.21 -7.98 2.72
C LEU A 41 26.70 -6.77 3.52
N THR A 42 25.62 -6.18 3.02
CA THR A 42 24.85 -5.13 3.66
C THR A 42 23.38 -5.51 3.73
N LEU A 43 22.60 -4.89 4.63
CA LEU A 43 21.14 -5.07 4.64
C LEU A 43 20.49 -4.76 3.30
N LYS A 44 21.02 -3.76 2.59
CA LYS A 44 20.54 -3.39 1.25
C LYS A 44 20.78 -4.53 0.26
N SER A 45 22.02 -5.04 0.18
CA SER A 45 22.35 -6.17 -0.70
C SER A 45 21.53 -7.43 -0.37
N LEU A 46 21.30 -7.70 0.92
CA LEU A 46 20.44 -8.81 1.37
C LEU A 46 19.01 -8.66 0.87
N LYS A 47 18.43 -7.45 0.97
CA LYS A 47 17.10 -7.19 0.43
C LYS A 47 17.06 -7.30 -1.10
N GLU A 48 18.09 -6.86 -1.79
CA GLU A 48 18.20 -6.99 -3.26
C GLU A 48 18.31 -8.46 -3.69
N SER A 49 19.13 -9.27 -3.01
CA SER A 49 19.18 -10.71 -3.24
C SER A 49 17.83 -11.38 -2.99
N ALA A 50 17.09 -10.96 -1.95
CA ALA A 50 15.74 -11.47 -1.68
C ALA A 50 14.73 -11.07 -2.77
N CYS A 51 14.81 -9.85 -3.31
CA CYS A 51 13.99 -9.45 -4.47
C CYS A 51 14.31 -10.34 -5.68
N ASN A 52 15.59 -10.48 -6.03
CA ASN A 52 16.02 -11.32 -7.15
C ASN A 52 15.58 -12.78 -6.98
N PHE A 53 15.60 -13.30 -5.75
CA PHE A 53 15.10 -14.64 -5.44
C PHE A 53 13.60 -14.75 -5.76
N ILE A 54 12.78 -13.80 -5.32
CA ILE A 54 11.34 -13.82 -5.57
C ILE A 54 11.03 -13.63 -7.06
N ASP A 55 11.72 -12.72 -7.75
CA ASP A 55 11.54 -12.48 -9.19
C ASP A 55 11.89 -13.73 -10.00
N LYS A 56 12.94 -14.47 -9.59
CA LYS A 56 13.35 -15.73 -10.21
C LYS A 56 12.35 -16.87 -9.96
N GLN A 57 11.92 -17.03 -8.71
CA GLN A 57 11.06 -18.17 -8.33
C GLN A 57 9.58 -17.93 -8.65
N TYR A 58 9.14 -16.68 -8.74
CA TYR A 58 7.75 -16.29 -8.98
C TYR A 58 7.62 -15.13 -10.00
N PRO A 59 8.02 -15.27 -11.27
CA PRO A 59 8.14 -14.15 -12.23
C PRO A 59 6.88 -13.29 -12.42
N ASP A 60 5.69 -13.88 -12.28
CA ASP A 60 4.40 -13.20 -12.42
C ASP A 60 3.73 -12.88 -11.07
N HIS A 61 4.52 -12.63 -10.03
CA HIS A 61 4.01 -12.40 -8.67
C HIS A 61 3.11 -11.15 -8.55
N GLY A 62 3.16 -10.22 -9.50
CA GLY A 62 2.27 -9.02 -9.52
C GLY A 62 2.51 -8.03 -8.37
N LEU A 63 3.70 -8.08 -7.75
CA LEU A 63 4.05 -7.28 -6.58
C LEU A 63 4.83 -6.05 -7.01
N ASN A 64 4.35 -4.88 -6.62
CA ASN A 64 5.06 -3.62 -6.77
C ASN A 64 5.91 -3.32 -5.52
N ARG A 65 7.00 -2.56 -5.68
CA ARG A 65 7.86 -2.08 -4.57
C ARG A 65 8.32 -3.21 -3.63
N LEU A 66 8.69 -4.35 -4.20
CA LEU A 66 8.99 -5.58 -3.47
C LEU A 66 9.98 -5.39 -2.31
N THR A 67 11.05 -4.62 -2.53
CA THR A 67 12.09 -4.30 -1.53
C THR A 67 11.53 -3.68 -0.24
N GLU A 68 10.40 -2.96 -0.33
CA GLU A 68 9.73 -2.35 0.81
C GLU A 68 8.71 -3.26 1.49
N ARG A 69 8.23 -4.29 0.79
CA ARG A 69 7.21 -5.23 1.26
C ARG A 69 7.79 -6.48 1.89
N LEU A 70 9.06 -6.78 1.61
CA LEU A 70 9.75 -7.92 2.15
C LEU A 70 10.30 -7.67 3.55
N MET A 71 10.23 -8.71 4.37
CA MET A 71 10.85 -8.83 5.68
C MET A 71 11.73 -10.08 5.67
N LEU A 72 12.89 -9.98 6.32
CA LEU A 72 13.87 -11.07 6.40
C LEU A 72 13.96 -11.55 7.84
N PHE A 73 13.87 -12.87 8.03
CA PHE A 73 13.96 -13.50 9.35
C PHE A 73 15.03 -14.58 9.32
N LYS A 74 15.91 -14.61 10.32
CA LYS A 74 16.81 -15.73 10.55
C LYS A 74 16.11 -16.81 11.38
N HIS A 75 16.37 -18.07 11.05
CA HIS A 75 15.95 -19.19 11.89
C HIS A 75 16.92 -19.39 13.06
N ASP A 76 16.40 -19.39 14.27
CA ASP A 76 17.13 -19.78 15.48
C ASP A 76 16.36 -20.86 16.24
N TYR A 77 16.77 -22.11 16.07
CA TYR A 77 16.14 -23.27 16.69
C TYR A 77 16.45 -23.43 18.19
N ASN A 78 17.36 -22.62 18.72
CA ASN A 78 17.69 -22.61 20.15
C ASN A 78 16.90 -21.52 20.92
N SER A 79 16.26 -20.62 20.18
CA SER A 79 15.39 -19.57 20.70
C SER A 79 13.95 -20.07 20.87
N GLN A 80 13.23 -19.52 21.85
CA GLN A 80 11.78 -19.74 21.98
C GLN A 80 11.01 -19.22 20.76
N ASN A 81 11.54 -18.18 20.11
CA ASN A 81 11.03 -17.64 18.85
C ASN A 81 11.92 -18.13 17.72
N MET A 82 11.45 -19.12 16.97
CA MET A 82 12.20 -19.74 15.88
C MET A 82 12.59 -18.73 14.78
N LEU A 83 11.78 -17.68 14.57
CA LEU A 83 12.02 -16.64 13.57
C LEU A 83 12.39 -15.33 14.25
N LEU A 84 13.61 -14.85 14.00
CA LEU A 84 14.11 -13.58 14.51
C LEU A 84 14.35 -12.60 13.35
N PRO A 85 13.92 -11.33 13.46
CA PRO A 85 14.11 -10.37 12.39
C PRO A 85 15.61 -10.10 12.15
N VAL A 86 16.01 -10.01 10.88
CA VAL A 86 17.36 -9.60 10.48
C VAL A 86 17.44 -8.07 10.52
N ASN A 87 18.15 -7.53 11.51
CA ASN A 87 18.28 -6.09 11.73
C ASN A 87 19.64 -5.54 11.32
N ALA A 88 20.64 -6.40 11.14
CA ALA A 88 21.97 -6.06 10.65
C ALA A 88 22.51 -7.13 9.71
N ALA A 89 23.45 -6.77 8.83
CA ALA A 89 24.14 -7.74 7.97
C ALA A 89 24.88 -8.81 8.78
N SER A 90 25.41 -8.43 9.95
CA SER A 90 26.10 -9.33 10.89
C SER A 90 25.19 -10.40 11.51
N ASP A 91 23.86 -10.30 11.37
CA ASP A 91 22.93 -11.36 11.76
C ASP A 91 23.00 -12.58 10.83
N VAL A 92 23.57 -12.42 9.64
CA VAL A 92 23.69 -13.47 8.63
C VAL A 92 25.09 -14.08 8.75
N THR A 93 25.15 -15.30 9.25
CA THR A 93 26.37 -16.09 9.40
C THR A 93 26.42 -17.21 8.37
N ASP A 94 27.59 -17.85 8.23
CA ASP A 94 27.72 -19.04 7.38
C ASP A 94 26.73 -20.13 7.82
N GLY A 95 26.09 -20.76 6.84
CA GLY A 95 25.04 -21.76 7.05
C GLY A 95 23.69 -21.23 7.54
N ALA A 96 23.53 -19.92 7.76
CA ALA A 96 22.26 -19.35 8.23
C ALA A 96 21.11 -19.61 7.26
N LEU A 97 19.89 -19.78 7.80
CA LEU A 97 18.66 -19.87 7.03
C LEU A 97 17.86 -18.58 7.19
N ILE A 98 17.72 -17.84 6.08
CA ILE A 98 17.00 -16.56 6.00
C ILE A 98 15.68 -16.79 5.28
N GLU A 99 14.57 -16.67 6.01
CA GLU A 99 13.21 -16.73 5.48
C GLU A 99 12.79 -15.35 4.95
N ILE A 100 12.28 -15.34 3.72
CA ILE A 100 11.75 -14.17 3.03
C ILE A 100 10.22 -14.18 3.18
N ILE A 101 9.71 -13.20 3.91
CA ILE A 101 8.27 -13.00 4.10
C ILE A 101 7.85 -11.74 3.35
N VAL A 102 6.88 -11.89 2.43
CA VAL A 102 6.32 -10.76 1.68
C VAL A 102 5.02 -10.32 2.33
N SER A 103 4.91 -9.04 2.67
CA SER A 103 3.67 -8.46 3.18
C SER A 103 2.62 -8.27 2.08
N GLY A 104 1.46 -8.90 2.25
CA GLY A 104 0.29 -8.78 1.37
C GLY A 104 -0.35 -7.39 1.34
N ASN A 105 0.01 -6.51 2.29
CA ASN A 105 -0.44 -5.12 2.33
C ASN A 105 0.55 -4.23 1.58
N ASN A 106 0.06 -3.27 0.79
CA ASN A 106 0.96 -2.29 0.18
C ASN A 106 1.56 -1.40 1.30
N PRO A 107 2.83 -0.97 1.22
CA PRO A 107 3.41 -0.07 2.22
C PRO A 107 2.64 1.28 2.28
N SER A 108 2.00 1.65 1.17
CA SER A 108 1.06 2.78 1.08
C SER A 108 -0.31 2.52 1.71
N ASP A 109 -0.64 1.28 2.04
CA ASP A 109 -1.81 0.92 2.88
C ASP A 109 -1.47 0.95 4.37
N SER A 110 -0.29 1.45 4.75
CA SER A 110 -0.17 2.06 6.08
C SER A 110 -1.29 3.09 6.15
N VAL A 111 -2.29 2.83 7.01
CA VAL A 111 -3.42 3.74 7.23
C VAL A 111 -2.79 5.05 7.70
N GLN A 112 -2.53 5.95 6.75
CA GLN A 112 -1.98 7.26 7.06
C GLN A 112 -3.15 8.02 7.68
N ILE A 113 -3.27 7.92 9.00
CA ILE A 113 -4.28 8.62 9.79
C ILE A 113 -4.05 10.10 9.52
N ARG A 114 -4.89 10.68 8.67
CA ARG A 114 -4.84 12.07 8.31
C ARG A 114 -6.16 12.72 8.65
N PRO A 115 -6.26 13.36 9.83
CA PRO A 115 -7.50 14.01 10.24
C PRO A 115 -7.84 15.17 9.31
N HIS A 116 -9.13 15.46 9.17
CA HIS A 116 -9.60 16.64 8.46
C HIS A 116 -9.42 17.89 9.33
N TYR A 117 -8.75 18.92 8.82
CA TYR A 117 -8.72 20.23 9.46
C TYR A 117 -9.99 21.00 9.09
N LEU A 118 -10.98 21.02 10.00
CA LEU A 118 -12.33 21.52 9.76
C LEU A 118 -12.52 22.95 10.30
N GLY A 119 -12.90 23.88 9.43
CA GLY A 119 -13.28 25.25 9.79
C GLY A 119 -14.76 25.54 9.53
N VAL A 120 -15.37 26.40 10.35
CA VAL A 120 -16.76 26.84 10.14
C VAL A 120 -16.86 27.66 8.86
N HIS A 121 -17.82 27.35 7.99
CA HIS A 121 -17.96 27.97 6.68
C HIS A 121 -19.42 28.39 6.40
N SER A 122 -19.58 29.56 5.77
CA SER A 122 -20.87 30.05 5.25
C SER A 122 -20.94 29.82 3.74
N TYR A 123 -21.93 29.06 3.30
CA TYR A 123 -22.11 28.69 1.90
C TYR A 123 -23.02 29.68 1.18
N LYS A 124 -22.65 30.03 -0.07
CA LYS A 124 -23.42 30.96 -0.94
C LYS A 124 -24.49 30.25 -1.78
N ALA A 125 -24.49 28.92 -1.80
CA ALA A 125 -25.41 28.07 -2.56
C ALA A 125 -25.76 26.81 -1.75
N PRO A 126 -26.89 26.14 -2.02
CA PRO A 126 -27.25 24.87 -1.39
C PRO A 126 -26.10 23.87 -1.47
N THR A 127 -25.60 23.45 -0.31
CA THR A 127 -24.45 22.55 -0.18
C THR A 127 -24.86 21.36 0.67
N PHE A 128 -24.36 20.17 0.34
CA PHE A 128 -24.69 18.93 1.02
C PHE A 128 -23.50 18.41 1.82
N CYS A 129 -23.79 17.70 2.90
CA CYS A 129 -22.77 17.05 3.70
C CYS A 129 -22.20 15.83 2.95
N ASP A 130 -20.88 15.77 2.82
CA ASP A 130 -20.15 14.69 2.19
C ASP A 130 -20.13 13.38 2.99
N PHE A 131 -20.63 13.42 4.24
CA PHE A 131 -20.75 12.25 5.10
C PHE A 131 -22.16 11.65 5.08
N CYS A 132 -23.20 12.44 5.35
CA CYS A 132 -24.59 11.92 5.43
C CYS A 132 -25.45 12.22 4.19
N GLY A 133 -24.94 12.97 3.21
CA GLY A 133 -25.67 13.32 1.98
C GLY A 133 -26.77 14.37 2.14
N GLU A 134 -27.12 14.78 3.36
CA GLU A 134 -28.17 15.77 3.61
C GLU A 134 -27.68 17.22 3.45
N MET A 135 -28.61 18.13 3.18
CA MET A 135 -28.33 19.55 2.98
C MET A 135 -27.83 20.25 4.27
N LEU A 136 -26.89 21.17 4.11
CA LEU A 136 -26.43 22.08 5.16
C LEU A 136 -27.42 23.26 5.27
N PHE A 137 -28.33 23.21 6.23
CA PHE A 137 -29.37 24.22 6.42
C PHE A 137 -28.89 25.45 7.21
N GLY A 138 -29.52 26.60 6.95
CA GLY A 138 -29.31 27.87 7.68
C GLY A 138 -28.83 29.02 6.81
N LEU A 139 -28.94 30.26 7.32
CA LEU A 139 -28.56 31.48 6.59
C LEU A 139 -27.03 31.74 6.59
N VAL A 140 -26.35 31.39 7.68
CA VAL A 140 -24.88 31.53 7.84
C VAL A 140 -24.31 30.37 8.64
N ARG A 141 -23.00 30.11 8.48
CA ARG A 141 -22.25 29.10 9.25
C ARG A 141 -22.93 27.72 9.26
N GLN A 142 -23.47 27.31 8.11
CA GLN A 142 -24.32 26.11 7.97
C GLN A 142 -23.55 24.82 8.26
N GLY A 143 -22.23 24.82 8.04
CA GLY A 143 -21.42 23.63 8.20
C GLY A 143 -19.94 23.92 8.39
N LEU A 144 -19.18 22.83 8.28
CA LEU A 144 -17.74 22.78 8.38
C LEU A 144 -17.16 22.47 7.00
N LYS A 145 -16.04 23.08 6.67
CA LYS A 145 -15.28 22.79 5.46
C LYS A 145 -13.88 22.36 5.82
N CYS A 146 -13.40 21.28 5.21
CA CYS A 146 -12.01 20.88 5.37
C CYS A 146 -11.08 21.77 4.53
N GLU A 147 -10.04 22.35 5.14
CA GLU A 147 -9.06 23.16 4.40
C GLU A 147 -8.19 22.33 3.45
N GLY A 148 -7.94 21.05 3.80
CA GLY A 148 -7.16 20.13 2.98
C GLY A 148 -7.95 19.62 1.77
N CYS A 149 -8.97 18.78 1.98
CA CYS A 149 -9.69 18.12 0.88
C CYS A 149 -10.83 18.95 0.27
N GLY A 150 -11.26 20.03 0.94
CA GLY A 150 -12.36 20.89 0.48
C GLY A 150 -13.78 20.32 0.66
N LEU A 151 -13.92 19.14 1.29
CA LEU A 151 -15.21 18.51 1.59
C LEU A 151 -15.96 19.25 2.70
N ASN A 152 -17.29 19.10 2.71
CA ASN A 152 -18.24 19.84 3.52
C ASN A 152 -18.99 18.90 4.48
N TYR A 153 -19.17 19.31 5.73
CA TYR A 153 -19.74 18.44 6.76
C TYR A 153 -20.66 19.20 7.71
N HIS A 154 -21.68 18.53 8.28
CA HIS A 154 -22.40 19.09 9.42
C HIS A 154 -21.52 19.07 10.67
N LYS A 155 -21.82 19.95 11.62
CA LYS A 155 -21.23 19.91 12.98
C LYS A 155 -21.45 18.55 13.66
N ARG A 156 -22.66 17.98 13.51
CA ARG A 156 -23.01 16.64 14.02
C ARG A 156 -22.37 15.48 13.26
N CYS A 157 -21.79 15.71 12.09
CA CYS A 157 -21.12 14.67 11.32
C CYS A 157 -19.62 14.64 11.64
N ALA A 158 -19.06 15.73 12.16
CA ALA A 158 -17.62 15.90 12.39
C ALA A 158 -16.95 14.72 13.09
N TYR A 159 -17.59 14.18 14.14
CA TYR A 159 -17.04 13.08 14.94
C TYR A 159 -17.19 11.69 14.30
N LYS A 160 -17.96 11.56 13.21
CA LYS A 160 -18.17 10.30 12.49
C LYS A 160 -17.30 10.16 11.24
N ILE A 161 -16.57 11.21 10.86
CA ILE A 161 -15.79 11.24 9.62
C ILE A 161 -14.50 10.42 9.82
N PRO A 162 -14.14 9.53 8.87
CA PRO A 162 -12.88 8.81 8.93
C PRO A 162 -11.67 9.76 8.77
N ASN A 163 -10.55 9.43 9.42
CA ASN A 163 -9.31 10.23 9.37
C ASN A 163 -8.49 9.92 8.10
N ASN A 164 -9.04 10.18 6.91
CA ASN A 164 -8.42 9.88 5.61
C ASN A 164 -8.37 11.09 4.66
N CYS A 165 -8.06 12.28 5.18
CA CYS A 165 -8.04 13.52 4.40
C CYS A 165 -7.02 13.48 3.24
N THR A 166 -7.48 13.77 2.01
CA THR A 166 -6.63 13.65 0.80
C THR A 166 -5.79 14.90 0.45
N HIS A 167 -5.96 16.04 1.14
CA HIS A 167 -5.28 17.34 0.87
C HIS A 167 -5.32 17.91 -0.56
N GLY A 168 -5.85 17.18 -1.55
CA GLY A 168 -6.17 17.71 -2.87
C GLY A 168 -7.57 18.31 -2.91
N ARG A 169 -7.71 19.53 -3.44
CA ARG A 169 -9.02 20.09 -3.82
C ARG A 169 -9.62 19.20 -4.91
N ARG A 170 -10.57 18.34 -4.55
CA ARG A 170 -11.41 17.70 -5.57
C ARG A 170 -12.31 18.77 -6.18
N ARG A 171 -12.05 19.19 -7.42
CA ARG A 171 -13.10 19.83 -8.23
C ARG A 171 -14.11 18.73 -8.55
N ARG A 172 -15.29 18.75 -7.94
CA ARG A 172 -16.38 17.89 -8.36
C ARG A 172 -17.00 18.45 -9.64
N SER A 173 -17.02 17.63 -10.69
CA SER A 173 -17.91 17.79 -11.83
C SER A 173 -19.35 17.61 -11.35
N SER A 174 -20.21 18.55 -11.74
CA SER A 174 -21.62 18.65 -11.37
C SER A 174 -22.48 17.61 -12.09
N THR A 175 -22.29 16.33 -11.79
CA THR A 175 -23.23 15.28 -12.19
C THR A 175 -23.21 14.19 -11.12
N TYR A 176 -24.03 14.29 -10.09
CA TYR A 176 -24.42 13.12 -9.32
C TYR A 176 -25.92 13.08 -9.12
N LEU A 177 -26.39 11.89 -9.43
CA LEU A 177 -27.73 11.37 -9.51
C LEU A 177 -28.45 11.48 -8.16
N VAL A 178 -29.75 11.73 -8.23
CA VAL A 178 -30.69 11.69 -7.11
C VAL A 178 -30.80 10.23 -6.64
N PRO A 179 -30.51 9.89 -5.37
CA PRO A 179 -30.88 8.60 -4.81
C PRO A 179 -32.37 8.66 -4.41
N ASN A 180 -33.18 7.78 -4.99
CA ASN A 180 -34.56 7.55 -4.59
C ASN A 180 -34.65 7.16 -3.11
N SER A 181 -35.61 7.76 -2.41
CA SER A 181 -35.99 7.41 -1.04
C SER A 181 -36.58 6.00 -0.96
N PRO A 182 -36.41 5.25 0.16
CA PRO A 182 -37.13 4.01 0.39
C PRO A 182 -38.50 4.33 1.00
N THR A 183 -39.58 4.00 0.31
CA THR A 183 -40.91 3.91 0.93
C THR A 183 -41.27 2.45 1.13
N ASN A 184 -41.67 2.16 2.37
CA ASN A 184 -42.02 0.86 2.90
C ASN A 184 -43.10 0.11 2.10
N GLU A 185 -42.90 -1.21 2.09
CA GLU A 185 -43.79 -2.29 1.67
C GLU A 185 -45.16 -2.25 2.36
N SER A 186 -46.24 -2.43 1.59
CA SER A 186 -47.45 -3.19 1.97
C SER A 186 -48.46 -3.27 0.82
N ALA A 187 -48.94 -4.49 0.57
CA ALA A 187 -50.17 -4.86 -0.15
C ALA A 187 -50.14 -4.83 -1.70
N ILE A 188 -50.66 -5.78 -2.48
CA ILE A 188 -51.16 -7.17 -2.38
C ILE A 188 -51.73 -7.45 -3.81
N HIS A 189 -51.54 -8.66 -4.35
CA HIS A 189 -52.25 -9.26 -5.51
C HIS A 189 -52.00 -8.66 -6.91
N ARG A 190 -52.09 -9.38 -8.03
CA ARG A 190 -52.07 -10.78 -8.49
C ARG A 190 -52.11 -10.66 -10.03
N THR A 191 -51.39 -11.52 -10.76
CA THR A 191 -51.69 -12.06 -12.13
C THR A 191 -51.97 -11.05 -13.26
N THR A 192 -51.31 -11.05 -14.42
CA THR A 192 -51.31 -12.10 -15.45
C THR A 192 -50.26 -11.85 -16.54
N SER A 193 -49.81 -12.94 -17.13
CA SER A 193 -49.01 -13.15 -18.35
C SER A 193 -49.41 -12.36 -19.61
N SER A 194 -48.42 -11.95 -20.43
CA SER A 194 -48.20 -12.37 -21.84
C SER A 194 -47.28 -11.38 -22.60
N GLY A 195 -46.17 -11.86 -23.20
CA GLY A 195 -45.34 -11.09 -24.17
C GLY A 195 -45.96 -11.07 -25.58
N PRO A 196 -45.21 -10.89 -26.69
CA PRO A 196 -43.90 -10.24 -26.89
C PRO A 196 -43.90 -9.25 -28.11
N THR A 197 -42.74 -8.60 -28.35
CA THR A 197 -42.19 -8.06 -29.65
C THR A 197 -43.01 -7.10 -30.52
N LEU A 198 -42.36 -6.00 -30.99
CA LEU A 198 -42.30 -5.61 -32.41
C LEU A 198 -41.29 -4.45 -32.61
N THR A 199 -40.38 -4.66 -33.56
CA THR A 199 -39.43 -3.73 -34.19
C THR A 199 -40.16 -2.83 -35.19
N ASP A 200 -39.77 -1.56 -35.35
CA ASP A 200 -39.15 -1.00 -36.57
C ASP A 200 -39.07 0.54 -36.58
N GLU A 201 -37.91 1.03 -37.03
CA GLU A 201 -37.69 2.13 -37.99
C GLU A 201 -38.55 3.41 -37.90
N MET A 202 -37.89 4.55 -37.63
CA MET A 202 -37.49 5.50 -38.69
C MET A 202 -37.24 6.90 -38.11
N ARG A 203 -36.00 7.34 -38.32
CA ARG A 203 -35.57 8.75 -38.36
C ARG A 203 -36.58 9.60 -39.13
N ILE A 204 -36.93 10.79 -38.64
CA ILE A 204 -36.98 12.06 -39.41
C ILE A 204 -37.39 13.21 -38.47
N ALA A 205 -36.87 14.38 -38.82
CA ALA A 205 -36.59 15.53 -37.98
C ALA A 205 -37.72 16.58 -37.93
N ARG A 206 -37.69 17.40 -36.86
CA ARG A 206 -38.18 18.80 -36.74
C ARG A 206 -39.73 18.92 -36.80
N LYS A 207 -40.44 19.85 -36.14
CA LYS A 207 -40.18 21.19 -35.59
C LYS A 207 -41.42 21.61 -34.75
N ALA A 208 -41.26 22.67 -33.94
CA ALA A 208 -42.27 23.57 -33.35
C ALA A 208 -43.03 23.03 -32.12
N MET A 209 -42.82 23.57 -30.91
CA MET A 209 -43.37 24.84 -30.38
C MET A 209 -44.89 24.95 -30.54
N THR A 210 -45.60 24.60 -29.47
CA THR A 210 -46.71 25.36 -28.89
C THR A 210 -46.59 25.25 -27.38
#